data_AF-S9URS3-F1
#
_entry.id   AF-S9URS3-F1
#
_cell.length_a   1.000
_cell.length_b   1.000
_cell.length_c   1.000
_cell.angle_alpha   90.00
_cell.angle_beta   90.00
_cell.angle_gamma   90.00
#
_symmetry.space_group_name_H-M   'P 1'
#
loop_
_entity.id
_entity.type
_entity.pdbx_description
1 polymer ?
#
loop_
_entity_poly.entity_id
_entity_poly.type
_entity_poly.pdbx_seq_one_letter_code
_entity_poly.pdbx_strand_id
1 'polypeptide(L)'
;MFFLDFAQFLNVESLLVDTAGDAAGRQQTEAWDTAELRKQQQRDTVEAFLNADDAGRRKSLAQQSQKRRAEANMIQLHYATVSQDADGIAAANKQLHEELYENKYPGQHQLDRPVRESALAGDLLFNQKKLQIYLLSCCQNNRANPEMASVASVAGGTRSDRYENVAEGGMVDKPNCLNDFYHSCYALSGLSASENLFYFDHKRHFFCAHRRRHGGERGSAGALH
;
A
#
# COMPACT_ATOMS: atom_id res chain seq x y z
N MET A 1 -68.04 0.80 18.76
CA MET A 1 -68.36 -0.50 19.36
C MET A 1 -67.72 -1.62 18.53
N PHE A 2 -66.39 -1.64 18.44
CA PHE A 2 -65.59 -2.71 17.80
C PHE A 2 -64.18 -2.60 18.36
N PHE A 3 -63.91 -3.25 19.49
CA PHE A 3 -62.57 -3.42 20.07
C PHE A 3 -62.62 -4.52 21.12
N LEU A 4 -62.92 -5.75 20.70
CA LEU A 4 -62.63 -6.96 21.47
C LEU A 4 -62.25 -8.08 20.49
N ASP A 5 -61.31 -8.93 20.90
CA ASP A 5 -60.83 -10.17 20.28
C ASP A 5 -59.66 -10.16 19.28
N PHE A 6 -58.56 -9.47 19.61
CA PHE A 6 -57.23 -9.80 19.04
C PHE A 6 -56.27 -10.48 20.03
N ALA A 7 -56.65 -10.60 21.31
CA ALA A 7 -55.76 -11.10 22.37
C ALA A 7 -55.75 -12.63 22.56
N GLN A 8 -56.67 -13.38 21.93
CA GLN A 8 -56.75 -14.84 22.10
C GLN A 8 -56.01 -15.65 21.03
N PHE A 9 -55.53 -15.02 19.95
CA PHE A 9 -54.86 -15.74 18.86
C PHE A 9 -53.35 -15.95 19.05
N LEU A 10 -52.73 -15.27 20.02
CA LEU A 10 -51.27 -15.35 20.26
C LEU A 10 -50.84 -16.38 21.30
N ASN A 11 -51.76 -17.15 21.89
CA ASN A 11 -51.43 -18.07 22.99
C ASN A 11 -51.45 -19.56 22.63
N VAL A 12 -51.58 -19.94 21.35
CA VAL A 12 -51.71 -21.35 20.93
C VAL A 12 -50.49 -21.89 20.17
N GLU A 13 -49.60 -21.04 19.63
CA GLU A 13 -48.39 -21.51 18.91
C GLU A 13 -47.18 -21.82 19.81
N SER A 14 -47.26 -21.55 21.12
CA SER A 14 -46.11 -21.72 22.03
C SER A 14 -45.89 -23.15 22.55
N LEU A 15 -46.76 -24.12 22.25
CA LEU A 15 -46.74 -25.42 22.94
C LEU A 15 -46.44 -26.65 22.06
N LEU A 16 -46.03 -26.47 20.80
CA LEU A 16 -45.87 -27.57 19.84
C LEU A 16 -44.54 -27.57 19.07
N VAL A 17 -43.49 -26.97 19.65
CA VAL A 17 -42.12 -26.96 19.08
C VAL A 17 -41.07 -27.53 20.06
N ASP A 18 -41.46 -28.19 21.15
CA ASP A 18 -40.49 -28.77 22.08
C ASP A 18 -40.43 -30.28 21.91
N THR A 19 -39.43 -30.76 21.15
CA THR A 19 -38.61 -31.99 21.40
C THR A 19 -37.89 -32.54 20.16
N ALA A 20 -38.30 -32.17 18.93
CA ALA A 20 -37.67 -32.67 17.69
C ALA A 20 -36.64 -31.70 17.06
N GLY A 21 -36.65 -30.41 17.42
CA GLY A 21 -35.71 -29.39 16.91
C GLY A 21 -34.35 -29.34 17.61
N ASP A 22 -34.22 -30.04 18.74
CA ASP A 22 -33.10 -29.87 19.68
C ASP A 22 -31.78 -30.48 19.19
N ALA A 23 -31.83 -31.49 18.32
CA ALA A 23 -30.63 -32.12 17.76
C ALA A 23 -30.06 -31.35 16.56
N ALA A 24 -30.93 -30.80 15.70
CA ALA A 24 -30.51 -30.04 14.53
C ALA A 24 -29.97 -28.65 14.92
N GLY A 25 -30.57 -28.00 15.92
CA GLY A 25 -30.09 -26.72 16.44
C GLY A 25 -28.68 -26.81 17.05
N ARG A 26 -28.37 -27.89 17.78
CA ARG A 26 -27.05 -28.11 18.39
C ARG A 26 -25.93 -28.31 17.35
N GLN A 27 -26.20 -29.02 16.26
CA GLN A 27 -25.22 -29.19 15.19
C GLN A 27 -24.89 -27.87 14.49
N GLN A 28 -25.88 -26.98 14.34
CA GLN A 28 -25.67 -25.68 13.71
C GLN A 28 -24.85 -24.73 14.60
N THR A 29 -25.07 -24.76 15.92
CA THR A 29 -24.27 -23.94 16.87
C THR A 29 -22.82 -24.42 16.93
N GLU A 30 -22.57 -25.73 16.96
CA GLU A 30 -21.21 -26.28 16.97
C GLU A 30 -20.41 -25.94 15.70
N ALA A 31 -21.08 -25.97 14.53
CA ALA A 31 -20.46 -25.57 13.28
C ALA A 31 -20.08 -24.08 13.28
N TRP A 32 -20.92 -23.23 13.87
CA TRP A 32 -20.68 -21.79 13.96
C TRP A 32 -19.54 -21.47 14.94
N ASP A 33 -19.52 -22.10 16.11
CA ASP A 33 -18.46 -21.95 17.10
C ASP A 33 -17.09 -22.38 16.53
N THR A 34 -17.06 -23.49 15.78
CA THR A 34 -15.84 -23.97 15.12
C THR A 34 -15.36 -22.99 14.04
N ALA A 35 -16.29 -22.40 13.27
CA ALA A 35 -15.96 -21.42 12.25
C ALA A 35 -15.42 -20.11 12.86
N GLU A 36 -16.03 -19.61 13.93
CA GLU A 36 -15.57 -18.39 14.59
C GLU A 36 -14.21 -18.62 15.28
N LEU A 37 -13.98 -19.80 15.86
CA LEU A 37 -12.67 -20.17 16.41
C LEU A 37 -11.56 -20.15 15.35
N ARG A 38 -11.81 -20.73 14.16
CA ARG A 38 -10.83 -20.71 13.05
C ARG A 38 -10.54 -19.29 12.58
N LYS A 39 -11.57 -18.45 12.50
CA LYS A 39 -11.42 -17.04 12.12
C LYS A 39 -10.61 -16.26 13.15
N GLN A 40 -10.80 -16.54 14.44
CA GLN A 40 -9.97 -15.96 15.49
C GLN A 40 -8.51 -16.40 15.37
N GLN A 41 -8.25 -17.69 15.14
CA GLN A 41 -6.89 -18.19 14.91
C GLN A 41 -6.21 -17.53 13.70
N GLN A 42 -6.94 -17.30 12.61
CA GLN A 42 -6.42 -16.57 11.45
C GLN A 42 -6.05 -15.13 11.81
N ARG A 43 -6.89 -14.42 12.57
CA ARG A 43 -6.59 -13.06 13.06
C ARG A 43 -5.33 -13.04 13.92
N ASP A 44 -5.25 -13.94 14.89
CA ASP A 44 -4.10 -14.03 15.80
C ASP A 44 -2.80 -14.34 15.05
N THR A 45 -2.87 -15.20 14.02
CA THR A 45 -1.72 -15.53 13.16
C THR A 45 -1.25 -14.31 12.36
N VAL A 46 -2.18 -13.53 11.80
CA VAL A 46 -1.86 -12.29 11.07
C VAL A 46 -1.27 -11.24 12.02
N GLU A 47 -1.84 -11.07 13.21
CA GLU A 47 -1.30 -10.15 14.22
C GLU A 47 0.10 -10.56 14.68
N ALA A 48 0.33 -11.86 14.93
CA ALA A 48 1.66 -12.37 15.28
C ALA A 48 2.69 -12.09 14.17
N PHE A 49 2.32 -12.27 12.90
CA PHE A 49 3.17 -11.95 11.76
C PHE A 49 3.50 -10.45 11.67
N LEU A 50 2.49 -9.58 11.83
CA LEU A 50 2.67 -8.13 11.81
C LEU A 50 3.56 -7.63 12.96
N ASN A 51 3.40 -8.21 14.15
CA ASN A 51 4.20 -7.86 15.33
C ASN A 51 5.67 -8.34 15.22
N ALA A 52 5.90 -9.52 14.63
CA ALA A 52 7.24 -10.04 14.40
C ALA A 52 8.06 -9.16 13.43
N ASP A 53 7.42 -8.68 12.36
CA ASP A 53 8.04 -7.79 11.38
C ASP A 53 8.38 -6.41 11.99
N ASP A 54 7.49 -5.89 12.84
CA ASP A 54 7.71 -4.61 13.54
C ASP A 54 8.90 -4.69 14.52
N ALA A 55 9.11 -5.84 15.18
CA ALA A 55 10.29 -6.05 16.02
C ALA A 55 11.60 -6.04 15.21
N GLY A 56 11.60 -6.66 14.02
CA GLY A 56 12.71 -6.60 13.08
C GLY A 56 13.02 -5.17 12.64
N ARG A 57 11.97 -4.41 12.29
CA ARG A 57 12.08 -2.99 11.91
C ARG A 57 12.66 -2.14 13.04
N ARG A 58 12.20 -2.32 14.29
CA ARG A 58 12.74 -1.61 15.46
C ARG A 58 14.23 -1.88 15.67
N LYS A 59 14.67 -3.15 15.52
CA LYS A 59 16.10 -3.51 15.60
C LYS A 59 16.91 -2.85 14.49
N SER A 60 16.41 -2.87 13.26
CA SER A 60 17.07 -2.21 12.11
C SER A 60 17.21 -0.70 12.31
N LEU A 61 16.14 -0.03 12.77
CA LEU A 61 16.18 1.41 13.09
C LEU A 61 17.17 1.73 14.22
N ALA A 62 17.21 0.90 15.27
CA ALA A 62 18.17 1.05 16.35
C ALA A 62 19.62 0.93 15.84
N GLN A 63 19.92 -0.10 15.03
CA GLN A 63 21.24 -0.27 14.40
C GLN A 63 21.60 0.90 13.48
N GLN A 64 20.65 1.38 12.68
CA GLN A 64 20.87 2.52 11.80
C GLN A 64 21.15 3.80 12.61
N SER A 65 20.47 4.01 13.74
CA SER A 65 20.74 5.14 14.64
C SER A 65 22.15 5.06 15.25
N GLN A 66 22.60 3.86 15.64
CA GLN A 66 23.94 3.63 16.17
C GLN A 66 25.00 3.89 15.10
N LYS A 67 24.77 3.41 13.87
CA LYS A 67 25.66 3.67 12.74
C LYS A 67 25.80 5.17 12.46
N ARG A 68 24.69 5.92 12.40
CA ARG A 68 24.74 7.39 12.20
C ARG A 68 25.50 8.11 13.31
N ARG A 69 25.36 7.66 14.57
CA ARG A 69 26.13 8.21 15.70
C ARG A 69 27.63 7.93 15.55
N ALA A 70 28.00 6.72 15.13
CA ALA A 70 29.40 6.37 14.89
C ALA A 70 30.00 7.20 13.74
N GLU A 71 29.26 7.39 12.65
CA GLU A 71 29.67 8.26 11.53
C GLU A 71 29.83 9.73 11.98
N ALA A 72 28.90 10.25 12.77
CA ALA A 72 29.00 11.61 13.32
C ALA A 72 30.22 11.78 14.24
N ASN A 73 30.50 10.79 15.10
CA ASN A 73 31.68 10.80 15.96
C ASN A 73 32.98 10.75 15.15
N MET A 74 33.04 9.94 14.09
CA MET A 74 34.19 9.89 13.18
C MET A 74 34.43 11.24 12.50
N ILE A 75 33.37 11.92 12.05
CA ILE A 75 33.47 13.25 11.44
C ILE A 75 33.98 14.27 12.46
N GLN A 76 33.47 14.24 13.70
CA GLN A 76 33.94 15.14 14.76
C GLN A 76 35.42 14.92 15.11
N LEU A 77 35.85 13.65 15.23
CA LEU A 77 37.26 13.32 15.47
C LEU A 77 38.15 13.80 14.32
N HIS A 78 37.73 13.57 13.08
CA HIS A 78 38.47 14.05 11.91
C HIS A 78 38.61 15.58 11.93
N TYR A 79 37.52 16.30 12.22
CA TYR A 79 37.55 17.76 12.34
C TYR A 79 38.48 18.24 13.46
N ALA A 80 38.45 17.58 14.62
CA ALA A 80 39.33 17.92 15.74
C ALA A 80 40.82 17.71 15.41
N THR A 81 41.16 16.63 14.70
CA THR A 81 42.55 16.37 14.28
C THR A 81 43.05 17.38 13.25
N VAL A 82 42.22 17.74 12.26
CA VAL A 82 42.59 18.71 11.22
C VAL A 82 42.69 20.13 11.79
N SER A 83 41.92 20.46 12.83
CA SER A 83 41.94 21.78 13.45
C SER A 83 43.23 22.11 14.22
N GLN A 84 44.04 21.11 14.59
CA GLN A 84 45.31 21.35 15.30
C GLN A 84 46.45 21.79 14.36
N ASP A 85 46.30 21.58 13.05
CA ASP A 85 47.25 21.96 12.00
C ASP A 85 46.66 23.02 11.03
N ALA A 86 45.61 23.73 11.48
CA ALA A 86 44.73 24.54 10.64
C ALA A 86 45.45 25.64 9.83
N ASP A 87 46.55 26.19 10.36
CA ASP A 87 47.31 27.23 9.66
C ASP A 87 48.13 26.67 8.48
N GLY A 88 48.57 25.41 8.53
CA GLY A 88 49.31 24.76 7.44
C GLY A 88 48.39 24.13 6.38
N ILE A 89 47.25 23.59 6.80
CA ILE A 89 46.34 22.82 5.93
C ILE A 89 45.41 23.73 5.10
N ALA A 90 45.02 24.91 5.60
CA ALA A 90 44.19 25.86 4.84
C ALA A 90 44.90 26.39 3.58
N ALA A 91 46.23 26.57 3.64
CA ALA A 91 47.03 26.99 2.50
C ALA A 91 47.17 25.87 1.43
N ALA A 92 47.39 24.63 1.86
CA ALA A 92 47.51 23.48 0.96
C ALA A 92 46.18 23.11 0.29
N ASN A 93 45.06 23.17 1.02
CA ASN A 93 43.74 22.89 0.47
C ASN A 93 43.25 23.95 -0.53
N LYS A 94 43.69 25.21 -0.40
CA LYS A 94 43.35 26.26 -1.38
C LYS A 94 43.95 25.96 -2.76
N GLN A 95 45.22 25.52 -2.81
CA GLN A 95 45.87 25.13 -4.08
C GLN A 95 45.22 23.89 -4.71
N LEU A 96 44.88 22.88 -3.90
CA LEU A 96 44.35 21.61 -4.41
C LEU A 96 42.88 21.71 -4.87
N HIS A 97 42.11 22.63 -4.28
CA HIS A 97 40.73 22.90 -4.69
C HIS A 97 40.67 23.62 -6.05
N GLU A 98 41.61 24.53 -6.31
CA GLU A 98 41.72 25.29 -7.56
C GLU A 98 42.13 24.39 -8.74
N GLU A 99 43.04 23.43 -8.54
CA GLU A 99 43.38 22.42 -9.56
C GLU A 99 42.26 21.39 -9.84
N LEU A 100 41.48 21.00 -8.82
CA LEU A 100 40.43 19.99 -9.00
C LEU A 100 39.12 20.54 -9.57
N TYR A 101 38.79 21.82 -9.34
CA TYR A 101 37.55 22.41 -9.82
C TYR A 101 37.62 22.94 -11.25
N GLU A 102 38.79 23.37 -11.73
CA GLU A 102 38.94 23.87 -13.11
C GLU A 102 39.12 22.75 -14.16
N ASN A 103 39.69 21.58 -13.80
CA ASN A 103 40.12 20.61 -14.81
C ASN A 103 39.26 19.35 -14.99
N LYS A 104 38.22 19.10 -14.18
CA LYS A 104 37.57 17.77 -14.17
C LYS A 104 36.16 17.66 -14.73
N TYR A 105 35.53 18.72 -15.24
CA TYR A 105 34.19 18.57 -15.85
C TYR A 105 33.91 19.44 -17.09
N PRO A 106 34.64 19.26 -18.20
CA PRO A 106 34.04 19.48 -19.51
C PRO A 106 33.20 18.25 -19.88
N GLY A 107 31.87 18.36 -19.77
CA GLY A 107 30.95 17.45 -20.48
C GLY A 107 30.38 16.26 -19.70
N GLN A 108 29.09 16.38 -19.38
CA GLN A 108 28.05 15.35 -19.56
C GLN A 108 28.45 13.86 -19.57
N HIS A 109 28.19 13.14 -18.47
CA HIS A 109 27.76 11.74 -18.52
C HIS A 109 26.78 11.43 -17.36
N GLN A 110 25.50 11.67 -17.63
CA GLN A 110 24.34 10.92 -17.11
C GLN A 110 24.23 9.65 -17.98
N LEU A 111 23.87 8.43 -17.58
CA LEU A 111 23.19 7.81 -16.45
C LEU A 111 23.68 6.35 -16.39
N ASP A 112 23.86 5.77 -15.20
CA ASP A 112 23.71 4.33 -14.88
C ASP A 112 24.34 4.05 -13.50
N ARG A 113 23.85 4.75 -12.48
CA ARG A 113 24.07 4.26 -11.11
C ARG A 113 22.92 3.31 -10.81
N PRO A 114 23.17 2.01 -10.50
CA PRO A 114 22.14 1.18 -9.90
C PRO A 114 21.71 1.90 -8.63
N VAL A 115 20.43 2.24 -8.59
CA VAL A 115 19.82 2.89 -7.44
C VAL A 115 19.98 1.92 -6.28
N ARG A 116 20.96 2.19 -5.40
CA ARG A 116 21.14 1.42 -4.17
C ARG A 116 19.82 1.50 -3.40
N GLU A 117 19.22 0.36 -3.08
CA GLU A 117 18.00 0.24 -2.26
C GLU A 117 18.04 1.08 -0.98
N SER A 118 19.25 1.35 -0.45
CA SER A 118 19.45 2.17 0.73
C SER A 118 19.27 3.68 0.53
N ALA A 119 19.25 4.19 -0.71
CA ALA A 119 18.99 5.60 -1.02
C ALA A 119 17.51 5.90 -1.31
N LEU A 120 16.70 4.86 -1.54
CA LEU A 120 15.23 4.96 -1.62
C LEU A 120 14.57 4.88 -0.24
N ALA A 121 15.35 4.71 0.83
CA ALA A 121 14.91 4.84 2.22
C ALA A 121 14.68 6.30 2.63
N GLY A 122 14.13 7.13 1.74
CA GLY A 122 13.30 8.24 2.19
C GLY A 122 12.09 7.63 2.89
N ASP A 123 11.67 8.22 4.01
CA ASP A 123 10.50 7.76 4.75
C ASP A 123 9.28 7.77 3.82
N LEU A 124 8.96 6.62 3.23
CA LEU A 124 7.71 6.43 2.53
C LEU A 124 6.60 6.75 3.54
N LEU A 125 5.65 7.59 3.12
CA LEU A 125 4.51 7.98 3.96
C LEU A 125 3.71 6.77 4.47
N PHE A 126 3.83 5.63 3.78
CA PHE A 126 3.23 4.36 4.14
C PHE A 126 4.14 3.18 3.77
N ASN A 127 3.86 2.01 4.34
CA ASN A 127 4.58 0.78 4.03
C ASN A 127 4.03 0.16 2.72
N GLN A 128 4.70 0.42 1.59
CA GLN A 128 4.31 -0.09 0.26
C GLN A 128 4.15 -1.60 0.23
N LYS A 129 5.07 -2.36 0.84
CA LYS A 129 5.03 -3.83 0.86
C LYS A 129 3.81 -4.35 1.61
N LYS A 130 3.46 -3.74 2.76
CA LYS A 130 2.25 -4.13 3.51
C LYS A 130 0.98 -3.84 2.70
N LEU A 131 0.93 -2.73 1.97
CA LEU A 131 -0.19 -2.43 1.08
C LEU A 131 -0.32 -3.45 -0.06
N GLN A 132 0.79 -3.81 -0.72
CA GLN A 132 0.80 -4.83 -1.78
C GLN A 132 0.29 -6.18 -1.26
N ILE A 133 0.80 -6.63 -0.11
CA ILE A 133 0.38 -7.89 0.52
C ILE A 133 -1.11 -7.83 0.84
N TYR A 134 -1.60 -6.73 1.42
CA TYR A 134 -3.03 -6.56 1.73
C TYR A 134 -3.90 -6.67 0.47
N LEU A 135 -3.57 -5.94 -0.59
CA LEU A 135 -4.32 -5.96 -1.84
C LEU A 135 -4.35 -7.36 -2.47
N LEU A 136 -3.22 -8.05 -2.55
CA LEU A 136 -3.12 -9.37 -3.18
C LEU A 136 -3.74 -10.49 -2.33
N SER A 137 -3.61 -10.44 -1.00
CA SER A 137 -4.09 -11.52 -0.12
C SER A 137 -5.54 -11.36 0.34
N CYS A 138 -6.00 -10.12 0.54
CA CYS A 138 -7.30 -9.84 1.15
C CYS A 138 -8.31 -9.26 0.15
N CYS A 139 -7.86 -8.49 -0.84
CA CYS A 139 -8.75 -7.83 -1.79
C CYS A 139 -8.93 -8.62 -3.09
N GLN A 140 -8.02 -9.53 -3.45
CA GLN A 140 -8.20 -10.33 -4.66
C GLN A 140 -9.33 -11.35 -4.48
N ASN A 141 -10.31 -11.34 -5.41
CA ASN A 141 -11.41 -12.28 -5.37
C ASN A 141 -10.91 -13.70 -5.70
N ASN A 142 -10.54 -14.46 -4.66
CA ASN A 142 -9.98 -15.81 -4.79
C ASN A 142 -11.06 -16.90 -4.88
N ARG A 143 -12.28 -16.55 -5.28
CA ARG A 143 -13.42 -17.47 -5.45
C ARG A 143 -13.24 -18.53 -6.55
N ALA A 144 -12.06 -18.64 -7.14
CA ALA A 144 -11.67 -19.80 -7.93
C ALA A 144 -11.54 -21.09 -7.10
N ASN A 145 -11.66 -21.06 -5.76
CA ASN A 145 -11.71 -22.29 -4.96
C ASN A 145 -13.14 -22.89 -4.96
N PRO A 146 -13.39 -24.00 -5.68
CA PRO A 146 -14.73 -24.57 -5.86
C PRO A 146 -15.37 -25.05 -4.55
N GLU A 147 -14.59 -25.28 -3.49
CA GLU A 147 -15.08 -25.79 -2.21
C GLU A 147 -15.99 -24.78 -1.47
N MET A 148 -15.66 -23.49 -1.53
CA MET A 148 -16.41 -22.41 -0.86
C MET A 148 -17.64 -21.94 -1.66
N ALA A 149 -17.70 -22.23 -2.96
CA ALA A 149 -18.83 -21.86 -3.82
C ALA A 149 -20.11 -22.64 -3.47
N SER A 150 -19.97 -23.81 -2.83
CA SER A 150 -21.10 -24.69 -2.48
C SER A 150 -22.01 -24.14 -1.37
N VAL A 151 -21.51 -23.26 -0.49
CA VAL A 151 -22.28 -22.75 0.66
C VAL A 151 -23.19 -21.58 0.29
N ALA A 152 -22.90 -20.88 -0.82
CA ALA A 152 -23.68 -19.73 -1.25
C ALA A 152 -24.97 -20.10 -2.03
N SER A 153 -25.13 -21.35 -2.48
CA SER A 153 -26.26 -21.77 -3.33
C SER A 153 -27.55 -22.10 -2.55
N VAL A 154 -27.49 -22.18 -1.20
CA VAL A 154 -28.64 -22.60 -0.38
C VAL A 154 -29.60 -21.45 -0.06
N ALA A 155 -29.21 -20.19 -0.29
CA ALA A 155 -30.11 -19.03 -0.15
C ALA A 155 -30.96 -18.89 -1.43
N GLY A 156 -32.05 -19.67 -1.49
CA GLY A 156 -33.01 -19.74 -2.60
C GLY A 156 -33.67 -18.41 -2.98
N GLY A 157 -32.98 -17.61 -3.80
CA GLY A 157 -33.50 -16.41 -4.44
C GLY A 157 -33.83 -16.67 -5.91
N THR A 158 -35.06 -17.11 -6.19
CA THR A 158 -35.60 -17.13 -7.55
C THR A 158 -35.87 -15.71 -8.03
N ARG A 159 -34.89 -15.08 -8.69
CA ARG A 159 -35.11 -14.12 -9.79
C ARG A 159 -33.82 -13.88 -10.59
N SER A 160 -33.60 -14.82 -11.51
CA SER A 160 -33.09 -14.67 -12.88
C SER A 160 -32.42 -13.34 -13.28
N ASP A 161 -31.20 -13.50 -13.81
CA ASP A 161 -30.64 -12.75 -14.94
C ASP A 161 -29.93 -11.42 -14.73
N ARG A 162 -29.16 -11.23 -13.66
CA ARG A 162 -28.14 -10.16 -13.75
C ARG A 162 -26.76 -10.34 -13.11
N TYR A 163 -26.50 -11.44 -12.41
CA TYR A 163 -25.18 -11.66 -11.78
C TYR A 163 -24.75 -13.14 -11.74
N GLU A 164 -25.14 -13.95 -12.74
CA GLU A 164 -24.55 -15.28 -12.95
C GLU A 164 -23.21 -15.15 -13.69
N ASN A 165 -22.23 -14.57 -13.01
CA ASN A 165 -20.82 -14.72 -13.35
C ASN A 165 -20.00 -14.67 -12.05
N VAL A 166 -20.28 -15.61 -11.16
CA VAL A 166 -19.57 -15.81 -9.87
C VAL A 166 -18.10 -16.24 -10.09
N ALA A 167 -17.68 -16.39 -11.36
CA ALA A 167 -16.32 -16.69 -11.80
C ALA A 167 -15.52 -15.44 -12.25
N GLU A 168 -16.07 -14.23 -12.15
CA GLU A 168 -15.34 -13.03 -12.56
C GLU A 168 -14.40 -12.57 -11.44
N GLY A 169 -13.12 -12.37 -11.79
CA GLY A 169 -12.07 -11.90 -10.89
C GLY A 169 -12.32 -10.50 -10.33
N GLY A 170 -11.28 -9.66 -10.35
CA GLY A 170 -11.36 -8.32 -9.76
C GLY A 170 -11.10 -8.29 -8.26
N MET A 171 -11.33 -7.12 -7.66
CA MET A 171 -10.97 -6.82 -6.28
C MET A 171 -12.20 -6.47 -5.43
N VAL A 172 -12.15 -6.83 -4.15
CA VAL A 172 -13.15 -6.54 -3.12
C VAL A 172 -12.60 -5.51 -2.13
N ASP A 173 -13.50 -4.76 -1.46
CA ASP A 173 -13.14 -3.87 -0.34
C ASP A 173 -12.38 -4.63 0.75
N LYS A 174 -12.99 -5.71 1.23
CA LYS A 174 -12.52 -6.57 2.32
C LYS A 174 -13.08 -7.98 2.18
N PRO A 175 -12.56 -8.97 2.93
CA PRO A 175 -13.07 -10.34 2.89
C PRO A 175 -14.59 -10.40 3.14
N ASN A 176 -15.27 -11.27 2.38
CA ASN A 176 -16.72 -11.48 2.40
C ASN A 176 -17.58 -10.35 1.81
N CYS A 177 -16.98 -9.32 1.21
CA CYS A 177 -17.70 -8.36 0.38
C CYS A 177 -17.78 -8.84 -1.08
N LEU A 178 -18.78 -8.33 -1.80
CA LEU A 178 -18.88 -8.54 -3.25
C LEU A 178 -17.81 -7.70 -3.96
N ASN A 179 -17.33 -8.20 -5.10
CA ASN A 179 -16.49 -7.41 -5.99
C ASN A 179 -17.33 -6.36 -6.70
N ASP A 180 -16.74 -5.21 -6.96
CA ASP A 180 -17.33 -4.19 -7.81
C ASP A 180 -16.25 -3.47 -8.63
N PHE A 181 -16.70 -2.71 -9.62
CA PHE A 181 -15.82 -1.95 -10.51
C PHE A 181 -15.05 -0.84 -9.78
N TYR A 182 -15.64 -0.27 -8.72
CA TYR A 182 -15.04 0.82 -7.96
C TYR A 182 -13.80 0.32 -7.22
N HIS A 183 -13.94 -0.72 -6.40
CA HIS A 183 -12.85 -1.31 -5.63
C HIS A 183 -11.79 -1.92 -6.53
N SER A 184 -12.19 -2.56 -7.63
CA SER A 184 -11.23 -3.06 -8.63
C SER A 184 -10.35 -1.94 -9.20
N CYS A 185 -10.93 -0.80 -9.59
CA CYS A 185 -10.19 0.34 -10.12
C CYS A 185 -9.22 0.94 -9.09
N TYR A 186 -9.69 1.20 -7.86
CA TYR A 186 -8.88 1.85 -6.84
C TYR A 186 -7.83 0.92 -6.23
N ALA A 187 -8.13 -0.38 -6.09
CA ALA A 187 -7.18 -1.37 -5.65
C ALA A 187 -6.03 -1.53 -6.65
N LEU A 188 -6.31 -1.62 -7.95
CA LEU A 188 -5.28 -1.71 -8.99
C LEU A 188 -4.47 -0.41 -9.10
N SER A 189 -5.12 0.75 -8.96
CA SER A 189 -4.45 2.04 -8.93
C SER A 189 -3.51 2.18 -7.72
N GLY A 190 -3.96 1.75 -6.53
CA GLY A 190 -3.15 1.70 -5.32
C GLY A 190 -1.99 0.71 -5.42
N LEU A 191 -2.21 -0.45 -6.04
CA LEU A 191 -1.17 -1.44 -6.32
C LEU A 191 -0.10 -0.84 -7.23
N SER A 192 -0.49 -0.27 -8.37
CA SER A 192 0.43 0.40 -9.30
C SER A 192 1.21 1.53 -8.62
N ALA A 193 0.54 2.31 -7.77
CA ALA A 193 1.20 3.39 -7.02
C ALA A 193 2.19 2.89 -5.95
N SER A 194 1.98 1.67 -5.44
CA SER A 194 2.90 1.04 -4.49
C SER A 194 4.11 0.40 -5.17
N GLU A 195 3.97 -0.02 -6.43
CA GLU A 195 5.05 -0.61 -7.24
C GLU A 195 5.98 0.47 -7.83
N ASN A 196 5.45 1.67 -8.07
CA ASN A 196 6.18 2.76 -8.72
C ASN A 196 6.51 3.87 -7.72
N LEU A 197 7.81 4.20 -7.60
CA LEU A 197 8.26 5.33 -6.80
C LEU A 197 8.18 6.62 -7.62
N PHE A 198 7.16 7.43 -7.34
CA PHE A 198 7.00 8.75 -7.95
C PHE A 198 7.88 9.77 -7.24
N TYR A 199 9.02 10.11 -7.85
CA TYR A 199 9.82 11.25 -7.42
C TYR A 199 9.45 12.47 -8.27
N PHE A 200 9.04 13.55 -7.60
CA PHE A 200 9.01 14.86 -8.25
C PHE A 200 10.46 15.30 -8.46
N ASP A 201 10.95 15.17 -9.69
CA ASP A 201 12.23 15.78 -10.07
C ASP A 201 12.05 17.29 -10.20
N HIS A 202 12.26 17.99 -9.08
CA HIS A 202 12.20 19.45 -9.02
C HIS A 202 13.16 20.15 -10.00
N LYS A 203 14.14 19.44 -10.57
CA LYS A 203 15.10 20.03 -11.52
C LYS A 203 14.63 19.99 -12.97
N ARG A 204 13.67 19.14 -13.34
CA ARG A 204 13.21 19.00 -14.75
C ARG A 204 12.07 19.93 -15.14
N HIS A 205 11.37 20.55 -14.19
CA HIS A 205 10.21 21.40 -14.50
C HIS A 205 10.54 22.83 -14.95
N PHE A 206 11.75 23.34 -14.67
CA PHE A 206 12.13 24.69 -15.10
C PHE A 206 12.48 24.80 -16.59
N PHE A 207 12.79 23.69 -17.26
CA PHE A 207 13.28 23.74 -18.65
C PHE A 207 12.18 23.79 -19.72
N CYS A 208 10.94 23.39 -19.40
CA CYS A 208 9.85 23.35 -20.39
C CYS A 208 9.05 24.67 -20.48
N ALA A 209 9.10 25.52 -19.45
CA ALA A 209 8.35 26.78 -19.42
C ALA A 209 8.99 27.91 -20.25
N HIS A 210 10.28 27.82 -20.58
CA HIS A 210 10.98 28.91 -21.27
C HIS A 210 11.01 28.83 -22.80
N ARG A 211 10.61 27.71 -23.41
CA ARG A 211 10.74 27.51 -24.88
C ARG A 211 9.48 27.87 -25.70
N ARG A 212 8.56 28.66 -25.15
CA ARG A 212 7.34 29.11 -25.87
C ARG A 212 7.20 30.64 -26.05
N ARG A 213 8.25 31.43 -25.82
CA ARG A 213 8.17 32.91 -25.96
C ARG A 213 8.86 33.57 -27.15
N HIS A 214 9.50 32.83 -28.07
CA HIS A 214 10.25 33.45 -29.19
C HIS A 214 9.81 33.02 -30.60
N GLY A 215 8.53 32.67 -30.81
CA GLY A 215 8.03 32.19 -32.10
C GLY A 215 7.02 33.10 -32.82
N GLY A 216 6.94 34.39 -32.47
CA GLY A 216 5.82 35.26 -32.83
C GLY A 216 6.15 36.52 -33.63
N GLU A 217 7.10 36.49 -34.57
CA GLU A 217 7.21 37.54 -35.60
C GLU A 217 7.53 36.88 -36.96
N ARG A 218 6.50 36.40 -37.66
CA ARG A 218 6.57 36.24 -39.11
C ARG A 218 5.92 37.47 -39.72
N GLY A 219 6.76 38.39 -40.20
CA GLY A 219 6.33 39.51 -41.02
C GLY A 219 5.60 39.02 -42.26
N SER A 220 4.40 39.54 -42.50
CA SER A 220 3.74 39.46 -43.80
C SER A 220 4.36 40.52 -44.72
N ALA A 221 5.39 40.13 -45.45
CA ALA A 221 5.88 40.92 -46.57
C ALA A 221 5.06 40.55 -47.82
N GLY A 222 4.26 41.53 -48.25
CA GLY A 222 3.85 41.83 -49.63
C GLY A 222 3.68 40.71 -50.65
N ALA A 223 2.46 40.58 -51.18
CA ALA A 223 2.23 40.23 -52.56
C ALA A 223 1.29 41.28 -53.18
N LEU A 224 1.91 42.32 -53.75
CA LEU A 224 1.31 43.15 -54.79
C LEU A 224 1.58 42.43 -56.11
N HIS A 225 0.53 42.00 -56.80
CA HIS A 225 0.39 42.08 -58.26
C HIS A 225 -1.01 41.69 -58.70
#